data_AF-A0AAD5QW22-F1
#
_entry.id   AF-A0AAD5QW22-F1
#
_cell.length_a   1.000
_cell.length_b   1.000
_cell.length_c   1.000
_cell.angle_alpha   90.00
_cell.angle_beta   90.00
_cell.angle_gamma   90.00
#
_symmetry.space_group_name_H-M   'P 1'
#
loop_
_entity.id
_entity.type
_entity.pdbx_description
1 polymer ?
#
loop_
_entity_poly.entity_id
_entity_poly.type
_entity_poly.pdbx_seq_one_letter_code
_entity_poly.pdbx_strand_id
1 'polypeptide(L)'
;MENDHSYTTTDDGVTIEIDEDVDQEIGAKELKTRKVGPWIRPPLRFEDVRLSSVDKLRIGNLSNEAYAVLCSHLNMPSYGSLKNWDSIAVHLEIPDHEIMSLRNDSRPMEAVLNKYRDVPLKDLIRALQTCRRIDMLYSLKNLEQKGRLTRPMEQHVGINSVSTSLMSTSVIYDDFNTDSVRSIFLVHYEEGAQEIRDFKWFRKNLMKHANERGFRIVDISTLDIDANITSSVEEAFAKAYQIVVTFTPSHIEAVKCRSTACRSVVYAHDLMNQEFFTLNSINKRFRAVTFNDTQQSSLPLGWPRSTLVYQFPLHMGALCAKIFNN
;
A
#
# COMPACT_ATOMS: atom_id res chain seq x y z
N MET A 1 18.52 -2.52 -78.23
CA MET A 1 19.48 -2.81 -77.15
C MET A 1 19.51 -1.58 -76.27
N GLU A 2 18.92 -1.68 -75.09
CA GLU A 2 19.21 -0.95 -73.85
C GLU A 2 18.03 -1.23 -72.90
N ASN A 3 18.34 -1.94 -71.82
CA ASN A 3 17.48 -2.28 -70.69
C ASN A 3 17.78 -1.27 -69.58
N ASP A 4 16.75 -0.68 -68.97
CA ASP A 4 16.72 -0.02 -67.65
C ASP A 4 15.23 0.14 -67.29
N HIS A 5 14.70 -0.01 -66.08
CA HIS A 5 15.18 -0.41 -64.76
C HIS A 5 13.97 -1.02 -64.02
N SER A 6 14.23 -2.00 -63.17
CA SER A 6 13.28 -2.56 -62.20
C SER A 6 13.26 -1.73 -60.92
N TYR A 7 12.08 -1.37 -60.41
CA TYR A 7 11.84 -1.27 -58.95
C TYR A 7 10.40 -1.67 -58.63
N THR A 8 10.29 -2.79 -57.92
CA THR A 8 9.10 -3.27 -57.22
C THR A 8 8.86 -2.44 -55.96
N THR A 9 7.66 -1.92 -55.78
CA THR A 9 7.14 -1.54 -54.45
C THR A 9 5.72 -2.09 -54.35
N THR A 10 5.53 -3.10 -53.51
CA THR A 10 4.24 -3.61 -53.07
C THR A 10 3.74 -2.73 -51.93
N ASP A 11 2.67 -1.99 -52.17
CA ASP A 11 1.89 -1.29 -51.16
C ASP A 11 0.53 -2.00 -51.08
N ASP A 12 0.44 -2.98 -50.17
CA ASP A 12 -0.80 -3.69 -49.87
C ASP A 12 -1.71 -2.77 -49.03
N GLY A 13 -2.43 -1.90 -49.73
CA GLY A 13 -3.60 -1.21 -49.20
C GLY A 13 -4.73 -2.21 -48.96
N VAL A 14 -4.90 -2.63 -47.71
CA VAL A 14 -6.07 -3.41 -47.28
C VAL A 14 -7.28 -2.48 -47.22
N THR A 15 -8.13 -2.56 -48.24
CA THR A 15 -9.45 -1.95 -48.29
C THR A 15 -10.40 -2.76 -47.39
N ILE A 16 -10.92 -2.15 -46.33
CA ILE A 16 -12.00 -2.73 -45.51
C ILE A 16 -13.32 -2.30 -46.15
N GLU A 17 -14.01 -3.23 -46.81
CA GLU A 17 -15.40 -3.08 -47.23
C GLU A 17 -16.29 -3.22 -45.99
N ILE A 18 -17.06 -2.19 -45.68
CA ILE A 18 -18.07 -2.21 -44.61
C ILE A 18 -19.40 -2.55 -45.29
N ASP A 19 -19.91 -3.75 -45.04
CA ASP A 19 -21.29 -4.11 -45.36
C ASP A 19 -22.23 -3.27 -44.49
N GLU A 20 -22.82 -2.23 -45.09
CA GLU A 20 -24.06 -1.61 -44.62
C GLU A 20 -25.19 -2.60 -44.93
N ASP A 21 -25.67 -3.32 -43.91
CA ASP A 21 -27.07 -3.78 -43.78
C ASP A 21 -27.21 -4.85 -42.67
N VAL A 22 -27.32 -4.43 -41.41
CA VAL A 22 -28.08 -5.19 -40.39
C VAL A 22 -28.79 -4.21 -39.46
N ASP A 23 -29.92 -3.69 -39.92
CA ASP A 23 -30.94 -3.13 -39.03
C ASP A 23 -31.53 -4.28 -38.20
N GLN A 24 -30.96 -4.52 -37.01
CA GLN A 24 -31.63 -5.28 -35.95
C GLN A 24 -32.22 -4.32 -34.93
N GLU A 25 -33.54 -4.18 -35.02
CA GLU A 25 -34.42 -3.57 -34.03
C GLU A 25 -34.09 -4.10 -32.62
N ILE A 26 -33.48 -3.24 -31.80
CA ILE A 26 -33.30 -3.50 -30.37
C ILE A 26 -34.69 -3.42 -29.72
N GLY A 27 -35.28 -4.59 -29.49
CA GLY A 27 -36.55 -4.73 -28.78
C GLY A 27 -36.50 -4.05 -27.40
N ALA A 28 -37.51 -3.23 -27.11
CA ALA A 28 -37.65 -2.41 -25.90
C ALA A 28 -37.80 -3.19 -24.57
N LYS A 29 -37.32 -4.44 -24.47
CA LYS A 29 -37.37 -5.27 -23.26
C LYS A 29 -36.00 -5.56 -22.61
N GLU A 30 -34.89 -5.11 -23.17
CA GLU A 30 -33.54 -5.35 -22.61
C GLU A 30 -32.93 -4.20 -21.78
N LEU A 31 -33.67 -3.14 -21.49
CA LEU A 31 -33.15 -1.95 -20.79
C LEU A 31 -33.14 -2.03 -19.24
N LYS A 32 -33.24 -3.22 -18.64
CA LYS A 32 -33.24 -3.39 -17.17
C LYS A 32 -32.08 -4.23 -16.65
N THR A 33 -30.84 -3.89 -17.01
CA THR A 33 -29.66 -4.05 -16.13
C THR A 33 -28.50 -3.22 -16.68
N ARG A 34 -28.65 -1.88 -16.71
CA ARG A 34 -27.46 -1.03 -16.76
C ARG A 34 -26.70 -1.25 -15.46
N LYS A 35 -25.66 -2.08 -15.50
CA LYS A 35 -24.63 -2.15 -14.46
C LYS A 35 -24.11 -0.73 -14.28
N VAL A 36 -24.47 -0.09 -13.18
CA VAL A 36 -23.86 1.16 -12.76
C VAL A 36 -22.40 0.83 -12.54
N GLY A 37 -21.53 1.28 -13.45
CA GLY A 37 -20.09 1.18 -13.27
C GLY A 37 -19.69 1.82 -11.94
N PRO A 38 -18.52 1.47 -11.37
CA PRO A 38 -18.08 2.06 -10.12
C PRO A 38 -18.17 3.58 -10.23
N TRP A 39 -18.82 4.22 -9.25
CA TRP A 39 -18.94 5.66 -9.22
C TRP A 39 -17.55 6.23 -8.93
N ILE A 40 -16.78 6.47 -10.00
CA ILE A 40 -15.46 7.08 -9.90
C ILE A 40 -15.72 8.52 -9.48
N ARG A 41 -15.42 8.83 -8.20
CA ARG A 41 -15.45 10.22 -7.74
C ARG A 41 -14.44 11.02 -8.55
N PRO A 42 -14.75 12.29 -8.89
CA PRO A 42 -13.80 13.14 -9.57
C PRO A 42 -12.49 13.23 -8.76
N PRO A 43 -11.33 13.44 -9.41
CA PRO A 43 -10.05 13.59 -8.72
C PRO A 43 -10.14 14.66 -7.63
N LEU A 44 -9.56 14.38 -6.47
CA LEU A 44 -9.48 15.33 -5.36
C LEU A 44 -8.80 16.62 -5.83
N ARG A 45 -9.43 17.76 -5.54
CA ARG A 45 -8.90 19.09 -5.82
C ARG A 45 -8.24 19.68 -4.59
N PHE A 46 -7.47 20.75 -4.76
CA PHE A 46 -6.84 21.45 -3.63
C PHE A 46 -7.86 22.02 -2.66
N GLU A 47 -9.01 22.46 -3.18
CA GLU A 47 -10.14 22.91 -2.36
C GLU A 47 -10.62 21.83 -1.38
N ASP A 48 -10.56 20.55 -1.78
CA ASP A 48 -11.05 19.41 -1.02
C ASP A 48 -10.09 18.99 0.11
N VAL A 49 -8.85 19.48 0.12
CA VAL A 49 -7.78 19.04 1.04
C VAL A 49 -7.21 20.16 1.91
N ARG A 50 -7.95 21.26 2.09
CA ARG A 50 -7.55 22.34 2.99
C ARG A 50 -7.58 21.90 4.45
N LEU A 51 -6.48 22.14 5.16
CA LEU A 51 -6.40 21.99 6.61
C LEU A 51 -6.79 23.28 7.30
N SER A 52 -7.49 23.20 8.43
CA SER A 52 -8.09 24.35 9.10
C SER A 52 -7.30 24.83 10.34
N SER A 53 -6.46 23.99 10.92
CA SER A 53 -5.91 24.15 12.27
C SER A 53 -4.38 24.32 12.30
N VAL A 54 -3.76 24.70 11.17
CA VAL A 54 -2.30 24.66 11.00
C VAL A 54 -1.57 25.94 11.37
N ASP A 55 -2.28 27.06 11.53
CA ASP A 55 -1.67 28.39 11.67
C ASP A 55 -0.90 28.59 12.99
N LYS A 56 -1.23 27.82 14.03
CA LYS A 56 -0.60 27.89 15.35
C LYS A 56 0.32 26.70 15.66
N LEU A 57 0.44 25.77 14.72
CA LEU A 57 1.20 24.54 14.90
C LEU A 57 2.60 24.67 14.29
N ARG A 58 3.57 23.98 14.89
CA ARG A 58 4.90 23.74 14.33
C ARG A 58 5.01 22.31 13.84
N ILE A 59 5.99 22.03 12.98
CA ILE A 59 6.27 20.67 12.48
C ILE A 59 6.46 19.68 13.66
N GLY A 60 7.13 20.10 14.73
CA GLY A 60 7.36 19.28 15.91
C GLY A 60 6.10 18.94 16.72
N ASN A 61 4.96 19.58 16.46
CA ASN A 61 3.69 19.24 17.09
C ASN A 61 2.97 18.07 16.41
N LEU A 62 3.46 17.60 15.25
CA LEU A 62 2.87 16.46 14.53
C LEU A 62 2.85 15.20 15.40
N SER A 63 1.73 14.48 15.34
CA SER A 63 1.61 13.16 15.95
C SER A 63 2.58 12.17 15.30
N ASN A 64 2.90 11.09 16.00
CA ASN A 64 3.76 10.04 15.45
C ASN A 64 3.16 9.42 14.18
N GLU A 65 1.83 9.39 14.07
CA GLU A 65 1.13 8.90 12.88
C GLU A 65 1.27 9.87 11.69
N ALA A 66 1.03 11.16 11.90
CA ALA A 66 1.21 12.16 10.85
C ALA A 66 2.67 12.21 10.38
N TYR A 67 3.60 12.07 11.32
CA TYR A 67 5.03 11.95 11.06
C TYR A 67 5.38 10.72 10.22
N ALA A 68 4.84 9.55 10.59
CA ALA A 68 5.07 8.30 9.88
C ALA A 68 4.53 8.35 8.43
N VAL A 69 3.32 8.90 8.23
CA VAL A 69 2.72 9.06 6.89
C VAL A 69 3.61 9.91 5.99
N LEU A 70 4.11 11.05 6.48
CA LEU A 70 5.02 11.91 5.73
C LEU A 70 6.31 11.17 5.37
N CYS A 71 6.90 10.46 6.33
CA CYS A 71 8.15 9.75 6.10
C CYS A 71 8.00 8.60 5.10
N SER A 72 6.95 7.77 5.22
CA SER A 72 6.76 6.62 4.33
C SER A 72 6.54 7.03 2.88
N HIS A 73 5.86 8.14 2.65
CA HIS A 73 5.46 8.57 1.30
C HIS A 73 6.40 9.60 0.64
N LEU A 74 7.25 10.26 1.42
CA LEU A 74 8.19 11.29 0.91
C LEU A 74 9.64 10.79 0.85
N ASN A 75 10.00 9.71 1.57
CA ASN A 75 11.34 9.10 1.45
C ASN A 75 11.54 8.31 0.16
N MET A 76 10.47 8.04 -0.60
CA MET A 76 10.60 7.36 -1.89
C MET A 76 11.37 8.21 -2.91
N PRO A 77 12.17 7.61 -3.80
CA PRO A 77 12.76 8.32 -4.93
C PRO A 77 11.68 9.06 -5.74
N SER A 78 12.04 10.18 -6.37
CA SER A 78 11.12 10.87 -7.26
C SER A 78 10.84 9.99 -8.48
N TYR A 79 9.59 9.59 -8.68
CA TYR A 79 9.16 8.84 -9.86
C TYR A 79 8.34 9.74 -10.78
N GLY A 80 8.90 10.07 -11.95
CA GLY A 80 8.26 10.94 -12.93
C GLY A 80 7.95 12.33 -12.36
N SER A 81 6.67 12.70 -12.33
CA SER A 81 6.21 13.99 -11.79
C SER A 81 5.99 13.99 -10.27
N LEU A 82 6.08 12.83 -9.60
CA LEU A 82 5.84 12.73 -8.16
C LEU A 82 7.03 13.29 -7.36
N LYS A 83 6.81 14.44 -6.73
CA LYS A 83 7.78 15.15 -5.91
C LYS A 83 7.96 14.46 -4.56
N ASN A 84 9.21 14.26 -4.13
CA ASN A 84 9.55 13.59 -2.86
C ASN A 84 10.07 14.61 -1.82
N TRP A 85 10.74 14.13 -0.78
CA TRP A 85 11.32 14.96 0.28
C TRP A 85 12.25 16.07 -0.23
N ASP A 86 13.02 15.86 -1.32
CA ASP A 86 13.98 16.84 -1.83
C ASP A 86 13.29 18.11 -2.32
N SER A 87 12.14 17.93 -2.96
CA SER A 87 11.36 19.00 -3.55
C SER A 87 10.60 19.75 -2.46
N ILE A 88 10.15 19.02 -1.44
CA ILE A 88 9.58 19.62 -0.23
C ILE A 88 10.64 20.44 0.51
N ALA A 89 11.87 19.93 0.62
CA ALA A 89 12.98 20.63 1.25
C ALA A 89 13.30 21.95 0.55
N VAL A 90 13.32 21.96 -0.79
CA VAL A 90 13.48 23.20 -1.58
C VAL A 90 12.39 24.21 -1.26
N HIS A 91 11.12 23.78 -1.18
CA HIS A 91 10.00 24.67 -0.85
C HIS A 91 9.89 25.05 0.63
N LEU A 92 10.63 24.36 1.50
CA LEU A 92 10.86 24.76 2.89
C LEU A 92 12.06 25.70 3.04
N GLU A 93 12.64 26.17 1.92
CA GLU A 93 13.80 27.07 1.89
C GLU A 93 15.04 26.47 2.58
N ILE A 94 15.17 25.14 2.56
CA ILE A 94 16.36 24.43 3.04
C ILE A 94 17.52 24.71 2.05
N PRO A 95 18.70 25.16 2.52
CA PRO A 95 19.81 25.44 1.63
C PRO A 95 20.29 24.22 0.86
N ASP A 96 20.66 24.39 -0.42
CA ASP A 96 21.07 23.29 -1.30
C ASP A 96 22.17 22.40 -0.70
N HIS A 97 23.18 22.99 -0.05
CA HIS A 97 24.26 22.21 0.57
C HIS A 97 23.77 21.29 1.70
N GLU A 98 22.73 21.68 2.43
CA GLU A 98 22.11 20.84 3.44
C GLU A 98 21.26 19.73 2.81
N ILE A 99 20.49 20.06 1.75
CA ILE A 99 19.75 19.07 0.98
C ILE A 99 20.72 18.01 0.43
N MET A 100 21.87 18.42 -0.11
CA MET A 100 22.90 17.49 -0.59
C MET A 100 23.44 16.61 0.53
N SER A 101 23.67 17.14 1.74
CA SER A 101 24.08 16.35 2.89
C SER A 101 23.04 15.32 3.30
N LEU A 102 21.75 15.69 3.27
CA LEU A 102 20.64 14.83 3.67
C LEU A 102 20.38 13.68 2.70
N ARG A 103 20.82 13.77 1.44
CA ARG A 103 20.72 12.67 0.46
C ARG A 103 21.48 11.40 0.87
N ASN A 104 22.48 11.55 1.74
CA ASN A 104 23.23 10.41 2.29
C ASN A 104 22.55 9.78 3.51
N ASP A 105 21.47 10.37 4.02
CA ASP A 105 20.70 9.80 5.13
C ASP A 105 19.82 8.66 4.61
N SER A 106 19.75 7.57 5.38
CA SER A 106 18.82 6.46 5.15
C SER A 106 17.34 6.85 5.19
N ARG A 107 16.99 7.93 5.91
CA ARG A 107 15.62 8.42 6.14
C ARG A 107 15.60 9.95 6.04
N PRO A 108 15.77 10.51 4.83
CA PRO A 108 16.01 11.95 4.66
C PRO A 108 14.83 12.84 5.07
N MET A 109 13.59 12.43 4.85
CA MET A 109 12.40 13.17 5.30
C MET A 109 12.33 13.24 6.83
N GLU A 110 12.68 12.15 7.52
CA GLU A 110 12.72 12.11 8.99
C GLU A 110 13.77 13.09 9.50
N ALA A 111 14.95 13.10 8.88
CA ALA A 111 16.00 14.07 9.18
C ALA A 111 15.54 15.53 8.93
N VAL A 112 14.82 15.80 7.83
CA VAL A 112 14.21 17.12 7.55
C VAL A 112 13.23 17.52 8.64
N LEU A 113 12.23 16.66 8.95
CA LEU A 113 11.20 16.99 9.94
C LEU A 113 11.78 17.19 11.35
N ASN A 114 12.83 16.44 11.70
CA ASN A 114 13.52 16.60 12.99
C ASN A 114 14.34 17.88 13.04
N LYS A 115 15.12 18.17 12.00
CA LYS A 115 15.97 19.37 11.94
C LYS A 115 15.14 20.65 11.89
N TYR A 116 13.99 20.62 11.22
CA TYR A 116 13.09 21.75 11.04
C TYR A 116 11.83 21.67 11.93
N ARG A 117 11.93 20.98 13.07
CA ARG A 117 10.81 20.82 14.03
C ARG A 117 10.16 22.13 14.46
N ASP A 118 10.92 23.22 14.53
CA ASP A 118 10.41 24.51 14.99
C ASP A 118 9.78 25.33 13.86
N VAL A 119 9.87 24.90 12.60
CA VAL A 119 9.22 25.60 11.49
C VAL A 119 7.69 25.54 11.63
N PRO A 120 6.94 26.61 11.31
CA PRO A 120 5.49 26.58 11.28
C PRO A 120 4.95 25.48 10.36
N LEU A 121 3.97 24.70 10.84
CA LEU A 121 3.38 23.61 10.08
C LEU A 121 2.73 24.10 8.77
N LYS A 122 2.18 25.32 8.77
CA LYS A 122 1.62 25.97 7.57
C LYS A 122 2.63 26.05 6.40
N ASP A 123 3.92 26.16 6.69
CA ASP A 123 4.95 26.26 5.65
C ASP A 123 5.24 24.88 5.03
N LEU A 124 5.21 23.81 5.83
CA LEU A 124 5.21 22.43 5.33
C LEU A 124 3.96 22.12 4.48
N ILE A 125 2.79 22.57 4.93
CA ILE A 125 1.55 22.42 4.15
C ILE A 125 1.63 23.18 2.82
N ARG A 126 2.18 24.40 2.82
CA ARG A 126 2.42 25.17 1.60
C ARG A 126 3.38 24.45 0.66
N ALA A 127 4.47 23.88 1.19
CA ALA A 127 5.41 23.10 0.39
C ALA A 127 4.74 21.88 -0.27
N LEU A 128 3.90 21.15 0.48
CA LEU A 128 3.11 20.03 -0.06
C LEU A 128 2.12 20.47 -1.13
N GLN A 129 1.49 21.63 -0.97
CA GLN A 129 0.60 22.24 -1.96
C GLN A 129 1.35 22.58 -3.25
N THR A 130 2.51 23.24 -3.15
CA THR A 130 3.35 23.61 -4.30
C THR A 130 3.86 22.36 -5.03
N CYS A 131 4.25 21.33 -4.30
CA CYS A 131 4.64 20.03 -4.84
C CYS A 131 3.46 19.20 -5.40
N ARG A 132 2.23 19.71 -5.31
CA ARG A 132 0.99 19.01 -5.70
C ARG A 132 0.83 17.62 -5.08
N ARG A 133 1.31 17.44 -3.85
CA ARG A 133 1.13 16.21 -3.06
C ARG A 133 -0.24 16.16 -2.40
N ILE A 134 -1.29 16.12 -3.23
CA ILE A 134 -2.70 16.09 -2.81
C ILE A 134 -2.98 14.85 -1.95
N ASP A 135 -2.30 13.73 -2.24
CA ASP A 135 -2.32 12.50 -1.45
C ASP A 135 -1.92 12.73 0.01
N MET A 136 -0.86 13.53 0.23
CA MET A 136 -0.37 13.85 1.58
C MET A 136 -1.29 14.85 2.27
N LEU A 137 -1.73 15.88 1.57
CA LEU A 137 -2.67 16.88 2.11
C LEU A 137 -3.99 16.22 2.54
N TYR A 138 -4.50 15.28 1.76
CA TYR A 138 -5.68 14.49 2.10
C TYR A 138 -5.46 13.63 3.34
N SER A 139 -4.32 12.93 3.42
CA SER A 139 -3.98 12.09 4.57
C SER A 139 -3.88 12.91 5.86
N LEU A 140 -3.21 14.07 5.81
CA LEU A 140 -3.10 14.97 6.96
C LEU A 140 -4.45 15.59 7.34
N LYS A 141 -5.31 15.94 6.37
CA LYS A 141 -6.67 16.42 6.64
C LYS A 141 -7.52 15.35 7.33
N ASN A 142 -7.41 14.10 6.92
CA ASN A 142 -8.11 13.00 7.60
C ASN A 142 -7.63 12.82 9.05
N LEU A 143 -6.34 12.97 9.31
CA LEU A 143 -5.80 12.96 10.67
C LEU A 143 -6.28 14.17 11.48
N GLU A 144 -6.38 15.34 10.87
CA GLU A 144 -6.92 16.55 11.49
C GLU A 144 -8.37 16.36 11.91
N GLN A 145 -9.23 15.89 10.99
CA GLN A 145 -10.64 15.63 11.25
C GLN A 145 -10.86 14.59 12.36
N LYS A 146 -9.92 13.66 12.53
CA LYS A 146 -9.93 12.65 13.60
C LYS A 146 -9.27 13.13 14.90
N GLY A 147 -8.78 14.37 14.96
CA GLY A 147 -8.06 14.90 16.12
C GLY A 147 -6.68 14.25 16.37
N ARG A 148 -6.13 13.57 15.36
CA ARG A 148 -4.88 12.78 15.41
C ARG A 148 -3.72 13.45 14.68
N LEU A 149 -3.89 14.67 14.17
CA LEU A 149 -2.82 15.41 13.47
C LEU A 149 -1.67 15.80 14.41
N THR A 150 -1.99 16.14 15.65
CA THR A 150 -1.02 16.64 16.64
C THR A 150 -0.87 15.69 17.80
N ARG A 151 0.28 15.76 18.48
CA ARG A 151 0.45 15.09 19.77
C ARG A 151 -0.52 15.72 20.78
N PRO A 152 -1.20 14.93 21.62
CA PRO A 152 -1.98 15.49 22.71
C PRO A 152 -1.06 16.39 23.53
N MET A 153 -1.44 17.65 23.64
CA MET A 153 -0.68 18.63 24.41
C MET A 153 -0.84 18.26 25.88
N GLU A 154 0.12 17.53 26.43
CA GLU A 154 0.21 17.36 27.88
C GLU A 154 0.33 18.75 28.48
N GLN A 155 -0.73 19.23 29.13
CA GLN A 155 -0.68 20.38 30.02
C GLN A 155 0.27 20.04 31.16
N HIS A 156 1.56 20.31 30.95
CA HIS A 156 2.54 20.34 32.02
C HIS A 156 2.27 21.59 32.85
N VAL A 157 1.56 21.41 33.96
CA VAL A 157 1.79 22.22 35.16
C VAL A 157 3.26 22.04 35.50
N GLY A 158 3.97 23.17 35.60
CA GLY A 158 5.42 23.22 35.60
C GLY A 158 6.10 22.36 36.67
N ILE A 159 7.37 22.04 36.44
CA ILE A 159 8.53 22.52 37.21
C ILE A 159 9.80 22.02 36.48
N ASN A 160 10.63 22.99 36.07
CA ASN A 160 12.07 22.98 35.80
C ASN A 160 12.74 21.89 34.94
N SER A 161 13.28 22.41 33.84
CA SER A 161 14.39 21.92 33.04
C SER A 161 15.65 21.59 33.86
N VAL A 162 16.24 20.41 33.65
CA VAL A 162 17.69 20.22 33.42
C VAL A 162 17.87 19.02 32.49
N SER A 163 18.54 19.26 31.36
CA SER A 163 19.01 18.25 30.44
C SER A 163 20.17 17.44 31.04
N THR A 164 20.11 16.12 30.93
CA THR A 164 21.32 15.30 30.75
C THR A 164 21.05 14.31 29.62
N SER A 165 21.72 14.55 28.51
CA SER A 165 21.89 13.60 27.42
C SER A 165 22.85 12.50 27.86
N LEU A 166 22.59 11.31 27.34
CA LEU A 166 23.47 10.18 27.04
C LEU A 166 22.70 8.91 27.39
N MET A 167 22.03 8.30 26.41
CA MET A 167 21.99 6.84 26.32
C MET A 167 21.77 6.44 24.86
N SER A 168 22.76 5.71 24.36
CA SER A 168 22.79 4.96 23.12
C SER A 168 21.54 4.09 22.99
N THR A 169 20.74 4.30 21.94
CA THR A 169 19.71 3.34 21.54
C THR A 169 20.31 2.33 20.58
N SER A 170 21.02 1.35 21.16
CA SER A 170 20.96 0.00 20.60
C SER A 170 19.49 -0.40 20.54
N VAL A 171 19.00 -0.67 19.34
CA VAL A 171 17.63 -1.12 19.08
C VAL A 171 17.47 -2.52 19.65
N ILE A 172 17.23 -2.60 20.96
CA ILE A 172 16.72 -3.80 21.60
C ILE A 172 15.21 -3.77 21.34
N TYR A 173 14.79 -4.63 20.42
CA TYR A 173 13.45 -5.17 20.41
C TYR A 173 13.23 -5.85 21.76
N ASP A 174 12.51 -5.19 22.64
CA ASP A 174 11.49 -5.81 23.50
C ASP A 174 10.92 -4.72 24.42
N ASP A 175 9.62 -4.47 24.27
CA ASP A 175 8.80 -4.57 25.48
C ASP A 175 7.41 -5.11 25.11
N PHE A 176 7.05 -6.15 25.85
CA PHE A 176 5.87 -6.98 25.72
C PHE A 176 4.65 -6.17 26.13
N ASN A 177 3.73 -5.93 25.19
CA ASN A 177 2.37 -5.59 25.56
C ASN A 177 1.64 -6.89 25.93
N THR A 178 1.60 -7.17 27.23
CA THR A 178 0.83 -8.23 27.87
C THR A 178 -0.68 -7.98 27.64
N ASP A 179 -1.17 -8.46 26.49
CA ASP A 179 -2.56 -8.81 26.11
C ASP A 179 -2.83 -8.64 24.59
N SER A 180 -1.79 -8.48 23.76
CA SER A 180 -2.02 -8.40 22.31
C SER A 180 -2.41 -9.76 21.72
N VAL A 181 -3.70 -9.96 21.45
CA VAL A 181 -4.21 -11.06 20.63
C VAL A 181 -3.38 -11.16 19.35
N ARG A 182 -2.64 -12.26 19.16
CA ARG A 182 -1.81 -12.46 17.97
C ARG A 182 -2.72 -12.43 16.74
N SER A 183 -2.38 -11.61 15.74
CA SER A 183 -3.23 -11.42 14.57
C SER A 183 -2.67 -12.11 13.32
N ILE A 184 -3.57 -12.64 12.49
CA ILE A 184 -3.27 -13.17 11.15
C ILE A 184 -3.86 -12.20 10.14
N PHE A 185 -3.03 -11.64 9.27
CA PHE A 185 -3.52 -10.87 8.14
C PHE A 185 -3.75 -11.80 6.95
N LEU A 186 -4.99 -11.91 6.50
CA LEU A 186 -5.43 -12.79 5.43
C LEU A 186 -5.60 -11.98 4.14
N VAL A 187 -4.77 -12.26 3.15
CA VAL A 187 -4.74 -11.58 1.84
C VAL A 187 -5.22 -12.54 0.76
N HIS A 188 -6.26 -12.15 0.03
CA HIS A 188 -6.91 -13.01 -0.94
C HIS A 188 -7.61 -12.19 -2.04
N TYR A 189 -7.90 -12.82 -3.17
CA TYR A 189 -8.65 -12.22 -4.28
C TYR A 189 -9.22 -13.34 -5.14
N GLU A 190 -10.51 -13.27 -5.43
CA GLU A 190 -11.22 -14.28 -6.22
C GLU A 190 -12.23 -13.59 -7.13
N GLU A 191 -12.28 -13.99 -8.40
CA GLU A 191 -13.34 -13.55 -9.34
C GLU A 191 -14.27 -14.70 -9.71
N GLY A 192 -13.72 -15.92 -9.82
CA GLY A 192 -14.45 -17.10 -10.24
C GLY A 192 -15.30 -17.73 -9.14
N ALA A 193 -16.47 -18.28 -9.49
CA ALA A 193 -17.33 -18.99 -8.55
C ALA A 193 -16.62 -20.17 -7.86
N GLN A 194 -15.73 -20.86 -8.57
CA GLN A 194 -14.92 -21.95 -8.01
C GLN A 194 -13.90 -21.43 -6.99
N GLU A 195 -13.15 -20.38 -7.35
CA GLU A 195 -12.18 -19.75 -6.47
C GLU A 195 -12.82 -19.27 -5.16
N ILE A 196 -13.99 -18.62 -5.27
CA ILE A 196 -14.77 -18.16 -4.11
C ILE A 196 -15.16 -19.33 -3.20
N ARG A 197 -15.54 -20.48 -3.78
CA ARG A 197 -15.87 -21.69 -3.00
C ARG A 197 -14.64 -22.25 -2.28
N ASP A 198 -13.53 -22.37 -2.99
CA ASP A 198 -12.28 -22.92 -2.45
C ASP A 198 -11.72 -22.02 -1.34
N PHE A 199 -11.71 -20.70 -1.57
CA PHE A 199 -11.33 -19.72 -0.56
C PHE A 199 -12.25 -19.76 0.66
N LYS A 200 -13.57 -19.82 0.49
CA LYS A 200 -14.52 -19.94 1.62
C LYS A 200 -14.25 -21.20 2.44
N TRP A 201 -13.92 -22.30 1.79
CA TRP A 201 -13.58 -23.55 2.48
C TRP A 201 -12.27 -23.40 3.27
N PHE A 202 -11.23 -22.83 2.66
CA PHE A 202 -9.97 -22.53 3.34
C PHE A 202 -10.17 -21.61 4.54
N ARG A 203 -10.85 -20.48 4.35
CA ARG A 203 -11.15 -19.47 5.38
C ARG A 203 -11.88 -20.10 6.56
N LYS A 204 -12.87 -20.97 6.32
CA LYS A 204 -13.59 -21.67 7.39
C LYS A 204 -12.65 -22.54 8.23
N ASN A 205 -11.73 -23.27 7.61
CA ASN A 205 -10.77 -24.11 8.32
C ASN A 205 -9.73 -23.26 9.08
N LEU A 206 -9.22 -22.20 8.46
CA LEU A 206 -8.27 -21.29 9.10
C LEU A 206 -8.90 -20.60 10.32
N MET A 207 -10.13 -20.09 10.18
CA MET A 207 -10.88 -19.47 11.28
C MET A 207 -11.10 -20.43 12.44
N LYS A 208 -11.44 -21.70 12.17
CA LYS A 208 -11.61 -22.72 13.21
C LYS A 208 -10.33 -22.85 14.05
N HIS A 209 -9.19 -23.03 13.39
CA HIS A 209 -7.90 -23.19 14.09
C HIS A 209 -7.40 -21.90 14.75
N ALA A 210 -7.68 -20.74 14.16
CA ALA A 210 -7.34 -19.46 14.75
C ALA A 210 -8.12 -19.24 16.06
N ASN A 211 -9.43 -19.50 16.06
CA ASN A 211 -10.28 -19.38 17.24
C ASN A 211 -9.84 -20.34 18.37
N GLU A 212 -9.52 -21.60 18.04
CA GLU A 212 -9.03 -22.59 19.00
C GLU A 212 -7.73 -22.16 19.71
N ARG A 213 -6.92 -21.32 19.05
CA ARG A 213 -5.60 -20.91 19.53
C ARG A 213 -5.50 -19.42 19.90
N GLY A 214 -6.62 -18.72 19.97
CA GLY A 214 -6.67 -17.31 20.38
C GLY A 214 -6.06 -16.34 19.37
N PHE A 215 -6.10 -16.64 18.08
CA PHE A 215 -5.66 -15.73 17.02
C PHE A 215 -6.83 -14.96 16.42
N ARG A 216 -6.61 -13.67 16.17
CA ARG A 216 -7.57 -12.83 15.43
C ARG A 216 -7.22 -12.83 13.95
N ILE A 217 -8.19 -13.08 13.08
CA ILE A 217 -8.01 -12.90 11.63
C ILE A 217 -8.47 -11.50 11.22
N VAL A 218 -7.59 -10.76 10.57
CA VAL A 218 -7.89 -9.51 9.88
C VAL A 218 -7.91 -9.82 8.39
N ASP A 219 -9.06 -9.63 7.76
CA ASP A 219 -9.30 -10.02 6.38
C ASP A 219 -9.17 -8.80 5.46
N ILE A 220 -8.38 -8.91 4.40
CA ILE A 220 -8.15 -7.78 3.48
C ILE A 220 -9.45 -7.25 2.85
N SER A 221 -10.46 -8.10 2.68
CA SER A 221 -11.78 -7.70 2.16
C SER A 221 -12.59 -6.86 3.15
N THR A 222 -12.24 -6.90 4.43
CA THR A 222 -12.92 -6.15 5.50
C THR A 222 -12.27 -4.82 5.82
N LEU A 223 -11.12 -4.53 5.21
CA LEU A 223 -10.45 -3.23 5.38
C LEU A 223 -11.24 -2.16 4.65
N ASP A 224 -11.38 -1.00 5.29
CA ASP A 224 -11.98 0.19 4.67
C ASP A 224 -11.01 0.77 3.64
N ILE A 225 -11.15 0.30 2.41
CA ILE A 225 -10.28 0.59 1.26
C ILE A 225 -10.63 1.95 0.62
N ASP A 226 -11.84 2.47 0.84
CA ASP A 226 -12.39 3.59 0.07
C ASP A 226 -11.90 4.97 0.55
N ALA A 227 -11.39 5.07 1.78
CA ALA A 227 -10.89 6.34 2.34
C ALA A 227 -9.37 6.36 2.59
N ASN A 228 -8.74 5.23 2.92
CA ASN A 228 -7.29 5.18 3.17
C ASN A 228 -6.74 3.75 3.04
N ILE A 229 -6.78 3.22 1.82
CA ILE A 229 -6.25 1.89 1.48
C ILE A 229 -4.84 1.66 2.04
N THR A 230 -3.99 2.68 1.97
CA THR A 230 -2.59 2.60 2.36
C THR A 230 -2.47 2.40 3.87
N SER A 231 -3.03 3.29 4.69
CA SER A 231 -2.86 3.16 6.14
C SER A 231 -3.58 1.96 6.73
N SER A 232 -4.76 1.58 6.22
CA SER A 232 -5.48 0.40 6.71
C SER A 232 -4.69 -0.89 6.45
N VAL A 233 -4.10 -1.02 5.26
CA VAL A 233 -3.28 -2.17 4.90
C VAL A 233 -1.93 -2.15 5.62
N GLU A 234 -1.26 -1.00 5.73
CA GLU A 234 -0.01 -0.85 6.49
C GLU A 234 -0.22 -1.20 7.97
N GLU A 235 -1.30 -0.75 8.59
CA GLU A 235 -1.61 -1.05 9.99
C GLU A 235 -1.86 -2.55 10.21
N ALA A 236 -2.69 -3.16 9.35
CA ALA A 236 -2.94 -4.60 9.39
C ALA A 236 -1.65 -5.40 9.16
N PHE A 237 -0.84 -4.99 8.20
CA PHE A 237 0.45 -5.60 7.87
C PHE A 237 1.46 -5.48 9.01
N ALA A 238 1.60 -4.31 9.62
CA ALA A 238 2.53 -4.07 10.72
C ALA A 238 2.15 -4.88 11.98
N LYS A 239 0.86 -4.98 12.30
CA LYS A 239 0.36 -5.70 13.49
C LYS A 239 0.28 -7.22 13.31
N ALA A 240 0.38 -7.73 12.08
CA ALA A 240 0.24 -9.15 11.78
C ALA A 240 1.38 -9.98 12.37
N TYR A 241 1.05 -10.98 13.19
CA TYR A 241 2.01 -12.00 13.62
C TYR A 241 2.35 -12.94 12.45
N GLN A 242 1.34 -13.33 11.67
CA GLN A 242 1.50 -14.08 10.43
C GLN A 242 0.67 -13.44 9.32
N ILE A 243 1.15 -13.56 8.08
CA ILE A 243 0.43 -13.10 6.90
C ILE A 243 0.21 -14.31 6.01
N VAL A 244 -1.06 -14.61 5.76
CA VAL A 244 -1.48 -15.75 4.94
C VAL A 244 -2.01 -15.21 3.63
N VAL A 245 -1.42 -15.67 2.53
CA VAL A 245 -1.79 -15.21 1.18
C VAL A 245 -2.29 -16.38 0.37
N THR A 246 -3.52 -16.29 -0.13
CA THR A 246 -4.10 -17.31 -1.01
C THR A 246 -3.93 -16.91 -2.47
N PHE A 247 -3.28 -17.78 -3.24
CA PHE A 247 -2.99 -17.60 -4.66
C PHE A 247 -3.96 -18.43 -5.50
N THR A 248 -5.02 -17.78 -5.95
CA THR A 248 -5.90 -18.25 -7.03
C THR A 248 -5.38 -17.74 -8.39
N PRO A 249 -5.82 -18.33 -9.52
CA PRO A 249 -5.53 -17.78 -10.84
C PRO A 249 -5.82 -16.27 -10.95
N SER A 250 -7.00 -15.81 -10.52
CA SER A 250 -7.34 -14.38 -10.52
C SER A 250 -6.42 -13.54 -9.64
N HIS A 251 -6.02 -14.02 -8.46
CA HIS A 251 -5.04 -13.31 -7.62
C HIS A 251 -3.69 -13.16 -8.32
N ILE A 252 -3.18 -14.26 -8.89
CA ILE A 252 -1.86 -14.28 -9.55
C ILE A 252 -1.85 -13.29 -10.72
N GLU A 253 -2.90 -13.30 -11.54
CA GLU A 253 -3.05 -12.37 -12.66
C GLU A 253 -3.16 -10.93 -12.17
N ALA A 254 -4.00 -10.68 -11.17
CA ALA A 254 -4.17 -9.38 -10.54
C ALA A 254 -2.84 -8.76 -10.08
N VAL A 255 -2.00 -9.54 -9.40
CA VAL A 255 -0.69 -9.06 -8.90
C VAL A 255 0.28 -8.82 -10.06
N LYS A 256 0.34 -9.74 -11.05
CA LYS A 256 1.24 -9.59 -12.21
C LYS A 256 0.88 -8.38 -13.07
N CYS A 257 -0.40 -8.18 -13.33
CA CYS A 257 -0.92 -7.08 -14.16
C CYS A 257 -1.12 -5.78 -13.37
N ARG A 258 -0.84 -5.79 -12.06
CA ARG A 258 -1.10 -4.67 -11.14
C ARG A 258 -2.53 -4.12 -11.28
N SER A 259 -3.50 -5.03 -11.26
CA SER A 259 -4.92 -4.73 -11.48
C SER A 259 -5.44 -3.67 -10.49
N THR A 260 -6.21 -2.72 -11.02
CA THR A 260 -6.86 -1.68 -10.23
C THR A 260 -8.10 -2.17 -9.48
N ALA A 261 -8.63 -3.35 -9.82
CA ALA A 261 -9.76 -3.96 -9.13
C ALA A 261 -9.43 -4.43 -7.69
N CYS A 262 -8.14 -4.67 -7.41
CA CYS A 262 -7.66 -5.25 -6.16
C CYS A 262 -6.42 -4.50 -5.63
N ARG A 263 -6.47 -3.17 -5.64
CA ARG A 263 -5.33 -2.31 -5.26
C ARG A 263 -4.75 -2.63 -3.88
N SER A 264 -5.58 -3.06 -2.92
CA SER A 264 -5.17 -3.42 -1.57
C SER A 264 -4.30 -4.67 -1.56
N VAL A 265 -4.67 -5.66 -2.38
CA VAL A 265 -3.93 -6.92 -2.56
C VAL A 265 -2.58 -6.65 -3.20
N VAL A 266 -2.56 -5.86 -4.27
CA VAL A 266 -1.31 -5.45 -4.95
C VAL A 266 -0.40 -4.70 -3.97
N TYR A 267 -0.96 -3.76 -3.21
CA TYR A 267 -0.19 -2.98 -2.24
C TYR A 267 0.34 -3.82 -1.08
N ALA A 268 -0.45 -4.75 -0.54
CA ALA A 268 0.02 -5.71 0.46
C ALA A 268 1.18 -6.56 -0.08
N HIS A 269 1.14 -6.93 -1.36
CA HIS A 269 2.24 -7.67 -2.00
C HIS A 269 3.51 -6.82 -2.15
N ASP A 270 3.37 -5.52 -2.45
CA ASP A 270 4.50 -4.58 -2.49
C ASP A 270 5.17 -4.48 -1.10
N LEU A 271 4.39 -4.37 -0.01
CA LEU A 271 4.89 -4.38 1.37
C LEU A 271 5.62 -5.69 1.72
N MET A 272 5.06 -6.84 1.34
CA MET A 272 5.71 -8.15 1.57
C MET A 272 7.03 -8.26 0.83
N ASN A 273 7.10 -7.82 -0.43
CA ASN A 273 8.34 -7.82 -1.19
C ASN A 273 9.38 -6.90 -0.54
N GLN A 274 8.98 -5.69 -0.14
CA GLN A 274 9.88 -4.75 0.54
C GLN A 274 10.45 -5.34 1.83
N GLU A 275 9.62 -5.92 2.69
CA GLU A 275 10.08 -6.57 3.92
C GLU A 275 10.98 -7.78 3.61
N PHE A 276 10.61 -8.61 2.63
CA PHE A 276 11.42 -9.77 2.23
C PHE A 276 12.82 -9.36 1.78
N PHE A 277 12.93 -8.32 0.96
CA PHE A 277 14.24 -7.80 0.52
C PHE A 277 15.02 -7.14 1.66
N THR A 278 14.35 -6.35 2.50
CA THR A 278 14.97 -5.69 3.66
C THR A 278 15.53 -6.70 4.66
N LEU A 279 14.88 -7.85 4.79
CA LEU A 279 15.34 -8.96 5.63
C LEU A 279 16.28 -9.94 4.91
N ASN A 280 17.00 -9.50 3.87
CA ASN A 280 17.94 -10.32 3.11
C ASN A 280 17.33 -11.64 2.59
N SER A 281 16.10 -11.56 2.06
CA SER A 281 15.34 -12.70 1.56
C SER A 281 15.01 -13.77 2.62
N ILE A 282 14.96 -13.38 3.89
CA ILE A 282 14.51 -14.26 4.98
C ILE A 282 13.02 -14.02 5.22
N ASN A 283 12.21 -15.03 4.93
CA ASN A 283 10.78 -15.01 5.26
C ASN A 283 10.53 -15.47 6.70
N LYS A 284 10.10 -14.55 7.56
CA LYS A 284 9.70 -14.84 8.95
C LYS A 284 8.20 -15.17 9.06
N ARG A 285 7.33 -14.44 8.35
CA ARG A 285 5.88 -14.41 8.64
C ARG A 285 4.92 -14.58 7.47
N PHE A 286 5.40 -14.71 6.23
CA PHE A 286 4.52 -14.88 5.05
C PHE A 286 4.27 -16.36 4.77
N ARG A 287 3.02 -16.73 4.47
CA ARG A 287 2.61 -18.10 4.15
C ARG A 287 1.84 -18.09 2.85
N ALA A 288 2.44 -18.63 1.80
CA ALA A 288 1.78 -18.80 0.51
C ALA A 288 0.88 -20.04 0.54
N VAL A 289 -0.38 -19.87 0.18
CA VAL A 289 -1.35 -20.95 0.07
C VAL A 289 -1.84 -21.01 -1.38
N THR A 290 -1.85 -22.19 -1.97
CA THR A 290 -2.36 -22.42 -3.33
C THR A 290 -3.51 -23.41 -3.31
N PHE A 291 -4.37 -23.32 -4.32
CA PHE A 291 -5.45 -24.26 -4.56
C PHE A 291 -5.16 -25.10 -5.79
N ASN A 292 -5.61 -26.36 -5.80
CA ASN A 292 -5.51 -27.28 -6.95
C ASN A 292 -4.06 -27.41 -7.46
N ASP A 293 -3.86 -27.65 -8.76
CA ASP A 293 -2.54 -27.85 -9.40
C ASP A 293 -1.81 -26.54 -9.72
N THR A 294 -2.05 -25.46 -8.96
CA THR A 294 -1.36 -24.18 -9.14
C THR A 294 0.14 -24.36 -8.93
N GLN A 295 0.89 -24.34 -10.02
CA GLN A 295 2.33 -24.57 -9.99
C GLN A 295 3.06 -23.40 -9.32
N GLN A 296 4.10 -23.70 -8.54
CA GLN A 296 4.92 -22.66 -7.88
C GLN A 296 5.54 -21.69 -8.90
N SER A 297 5.85 -22.17 -10.12
CA SER A 297 6.35 -21.35 -11.23
C SER A 297 5.34 -20.30 -11.72
N SER A 298 4.05 -20.48 -11.44
CA SER A 298 3.00 -19.53 -11.82
C SER A 298 2.91 -18.34 -10.87
N LEU A 299 3.39 -18.47 -9.62
CA LEU A 299 3.29 -17.44 -8.59
C LEU A 299 4.00 -16.13 -9.00
N PRO A 300 3.66 -14.97 -8.42
CA PRO A 300 4.40 -13.74 -8.63
C PRO A 300 5.88 -13.86 -8.26
N LEU A 301 6.76 -13.10 -8.93
CA LEU A 301 8.18 -13.05 -8.59
C LEU A 301 8.38 -12.50 -7.17
N GLY A 302 9.46 -12.92 -6.52
CA GLY A 302 9.83 -12.48 -5.17
C GLY A 302 9.62 -13.56 -4.10
N TRP A 303 9.10 -13.14 -2.94
CA TRP A 303 8.91 -14.03 -1.79
C TRP A 303 8.01 -15.26 -2.06
N PRO A 304 6.94 -15.20 -2.90
CA PRO A 304 6.06 -16.37 -3.07
C PRO A 304 6.77 -17.54 -3.75
N ARG A 305 7.71 -17.27 -4.67
CA ARG A 305 8.52 -18.30 -5.32
C ARG A 305 9.68 -18.78 -4.47
N SER A 306 10.16 -17.95 -3.55
CA SER A 306 11.38 -18.18 -2.77
C SER A 306 11.12 -18.82 -1.40
N THR A 307 9.87 -19.20 -1.12
CA THR A 307 9.44 -19.66 0.21
C THR A 307 8.54 -20.89 0.09
N LEU A 308 8.27 -21.54 1.22
CA LEU A 308 7.40 -22.72 1.27
C LEU A 308 5.96 -22.36 0.88
N VAL A 309 5.41 -23.14 -0.06
CA VAL A 309 4.03 -23.02 -0.54
C VAL A 309 3.21 -24.18 0.00
N TYR A 310 2.06 -23.87 0.60
CA TYR A 310 1.15 -24.84 1.17
C TYR A 310 -0.04 -25.06 0.22
N GLN A 311 -0.21 -26.28 -0.28
CA GLN A 311 -1.33 -26.62 -1.13
C GLN A 311 -2.52 -26.98 -0.24
N PHE A 312 -3.63 -26.26 -0.36
CA PHE A 312 -4.85 -26.59 0.36
C PHE A 312 -5.68 -27.60 -0.45
N PRO A 313 -6.26 -28.65 0.18
CA PRO A 313 -6.26 -28.96 1.62
C PRO A 313 -5.09 -29.81 2.12
N LEU A 314 -4.26 -30.36 1.22
CA LEU A 314 -3.24 -31.37 1.54
C LEU A 314 -2.29 -30.94 2.67
N HIS A 315 -1.81 -29.70 2.63
CA HIS A 315 -0.81 -29.17 3.55
C HIS A 315 -1.41 -28.34 4.70
N MET A 316 -2.73 -28.45 4.97
CA MET A 316 -3.39 -27.65 6.02
C MET A 316 -2.78 -27.89 7.41
N GLY A 317 -2.46 -29.14 7.75
CA GLY A 317 -1.82 -29.47 9.03
C GLY A 317 -0.45 -28.80 9.20
N ALA A 318 0.38 -28.85 8.15
CA ALA A 318 1.70 -28.22 8.13
C ALA A 318 1.62 -26.69 8.18
N LEU A 319 0.66 -26.09 7.46
CA LEU A 319 0.37 -24.67 7.51
C LEU A 319 0.00 -24.24 8.93
N CYS A 320 -0.93 -24.96 9.56
CA CYS A 320 -1.34 -24.72 10.93
C CYS A 320 -0.16 -24.83 11.91
N ALA A 321 0.64 -25.89 11.83
CA ALA A 321 1.82 -26.02 12.69
C ALA A 321 2.76 -24.81 12.54
N LYS A 322 2.97 -24.32 11.31
CA LYS A 322 3.84 -23.17 11.07
C LYS A 322 3.25 -21.82 11.52
N ILE A 323 1.93 -21.65 11.43
CA ILE A 323 1.26 -20.42 11.87
C ILE A 323 1.21 -20.33 13.39
N PHE A 324 0.94 -21.46 14.05
CA PHE A 324 0.45 -21.46 15.42
C PHE A 324 1.42 -22.04 16.46
N ASN A 325 2.42 -22.84 16.07
CA ASN A 325 3.34 -23.49 17.02
C ASN A 325 4.74 -22.85 17.06
N ASN A 326 4.86 -21.57 16.67
CA ASN A 326 6.10 -20.80 16.79
C ASN A 326 6.14 -19.99 18.08
#